data_AF-A0A968P4T0-F1
#
_entry.id   AF-A0A968P4T0-F1
#
_cell.length_a   1.000
_cell.length_b   1.000
_cell.length_c   1.000
_cell.angle_alpha   90.00
_cell.angle_beta   90.00
_cell.angle_gamma   90.00
#
_symmetry.space_group_name_H-M   'P 1'
#
loop_
_entity.id
_entity.type
_entity.pdbx_description
1 polymer ?
#
loop_
_entity_poly.entity_id
_entity_poly.type
_entity_poly.pdbx_seq_one_letter_code
_entity_poly.pdbx_strand_id
1 'polypeptide(L)'
;MDVIDTVAKYLFLSCLDERVSFSASLKVLSELKNSNWMDVRHRPRWIEVLTRWKPRLRGITARNWGDDGTAKGFLYPKSFDLSLWISFQSSGEPSEVEAVLLSKVLGFSDDEIAAGLNITPGTVRYRVGRGLRHLGAYIES
;
A
#
# COMPACT_ATOMS: atom_id res chain seq x y z
N MET A 1 -6.17 2.51 -13.80
CA MET A 1 -6.14 2.55 -12.33
C MET A 1 -6.07 4.00 -11.90
N ASP A 2 -6.92 4.43 -10.98
CA ASP A 2 -6.97 5.82 -10.49
C ASP A 2 -5.91 6.05 -9.40
N VAL A 3 -5.25 7.22 -9.41
CA VAL A 3 -4.22 7.60 -8.44
C VAL A 3 -4.81 7.74 -7.03
N ILE A 4 -6.05 8.21 -6.91
CA ILE A 4 -6.73 8.37 -5.61
C ILE A 4 -6.95 6.99 -4.98
N ASP A 5 -7.54 6.07 -5.74
CA ASP A 5 -7.73 4.68 -5.34
C ASP A 5 -6.40 3.99 -4.97
N THR A 6 -5.36 4.22 -5.77
CA THR A 6 -4.02 3.66 -5.53
C THR A 6 -3.44 4.12 -4.20
N VAL A 7 -3.46 5.44 -3.95
CA VAL A 7 -2.91 6.03 -2.72
C VAL A 7 -3.69 5.55 -1.50
N ALA A 8 -5.02 5.56 -1.57
CA ALA A 8 -5.89 5.12 -0.49
C ALA A 8 -5.63 3.64 -0.12
N LYS A 9 -5.63 2.75 -1.12
CA LYS A 9 -5.37 1.31 -0.92
C LYS A 9 -3.98 1.04 -0.38
N TYR A 10 -2.95 1.68 -0.96
CA TYR A 10 -1.58 1.49 -0.50
C TYR A 10 -1.44 1.84 0.98
N LEU A 11 -1.94 3.01 1.38
CA LEU A 11 -1.77 3.51 2.73
C LEU A 11 -2.62 2.73 3.73
N PHE A 12 -3.86 2.40 3.37
CA PHE A 12 -4.70 1.54 4.21
C PHE A 12 -4.05 0.19 4.45
N LEU A 13 -3.64 -0.53 3.40
CA LEU A 13 -3.06 -1.87 3.53
C LEU A 13 -1.65 -1.87 4.12
N SER A 14 -0.99 -0.70 4.16
CA SER A 14 0.32 -0.53 4.80
C SER A 14 0.25 -0.23 6.30
N CYS A 15 -0.85 0.32 6.83
CA CYS A 15 -0.96 0.63 8.26
C CYS A 15 -2.16 0.01 8.98
N LEU A 16 -3.15 -0.49 8.24
CA LEU A 16 -4.39 -1.09 8.75
C LEU A 16 -5.15 -0.20 9.73
N ASP A 17 -4.99 1.12 9.57
CA ASP A 17 -5.64 2.14 10.39
C ASP A 17 -6.30 3.15 9.44
N GLU A 18 -7.62 3.24 9.50
CA GLU A 18 -8.43 4.09 8.63
C GLU A 18 -8.11 5.59 8.82
N ARG A 19 -7.89 6.04 10.07
CA ARG A 19 -7.65 7.45 10.37
C ARG A 19 -6.26 7.88 9.91
N VAL A 20 -5.26 7.05 10.16
CA VAL A 20 -3.87 7.27 9.72
C VAL A 20 -3.78 7.22 8.20
N SER A 21 -4.38 6.20 7.57
CA SER A 21 -4.36 6.04 6.12
C SER A 21 -5.07 7.19 5.41
N PHE A 22 -6.22 7.65 5.89
CA PHE A 22 -6.92 8.81 5.33
C PHE A 22 -6.07 10.09 5.43
N SER A 23 -5.54 10.37 6.63
CA SER A 23 -4.70 11.54 6.87
C SER A 23 -3.43 11.53 6.01
N ALA A 24 -2.80 10.37 5.85
CA ALA A 24 -1.64 10.19 4.98
C ALA A 24 -2.03 10.35 3.50
N SER A 25 -3.19 9.84 3.09
CA SER A 25 -3.67 9.90 1.70
C SER A 25 -3.83 11.33 1.23
N LEU A 26 -4.44 12.19 2.07
CA LEU A 26 -4.58 13.62 1.75
C LEU A 26 -3.22 14.30 1.53
N LYS A 27 -2.22 13.97 2.36
CA LYS A 27 -0.88 14.56 2.25
C LYS A 27 -0.15 14.06 1.00
N VAL A 28 -0.21 12.75 0.71
CA VAL A 28 0.38 12.16 -0.49
C VAL A 28 -0.28 12.72 -1.75
N LEU A 29 -1.61 12.81 -1.79
CA LEU A 29 -2.33 13.36 -2.94
C LEU A 29 -2.01 14.84 -3.16
N SER A 30 -1.89 15.63 -2.10
CA SER A 30 -1.45 17.02 -2.20
C SER A 30 -0.03 17.12 -2.78
N GLU A 31 0.88 16.27 -2.33
CA GLU A 31 2.25 16.20 -2.85
C GLU A 31 2.27 15.83 -4.35
N LEU A 32 1.59 14.75 -4.75
CA LEU A 32 1.50 14.32 -6.14
C LEU A 32 0.85 15.39 -7.04
N LYS A 33 -0.18 16.07 -6.54
CA LYS A 33 -0.85 17.16 -7.25
C LYS A 33 0.08 18.36 -7.46
N ASN A 34 0.80 18.78 -6.41
CA ASN A 34 1.72 19.92 -6.50
C ASN A 34 2.90 19.64 -7.43
N SER A 35 3.31 18.38 -7.56
CA SER A 35 4.35 17.95 -8.49
C SER A 35 3.83 17.62 -9.90
N ASN A 36 2.54 17.79 -10.17
CA ASN A 36 1.88 17.42 -11.43
C ASN A 36 2.06 15.93 -11.81
N TRP A 37 2.15 15.06 -10.81
CA TRP A 37 2.32 13.61 -10.98
C TRP A 37 1.02 12.85 -10.78
N MET A 38 -0.12 13.39 -11.21
CA MET A 38 -1.41 12.70 -11.08
C MET A 38 -1.73 11.79 -12.28
N ASP A 39 -0.96 11.88 -13.36
CA ASP A 39 -1.13 11.07 -14.57
C ASP A 39 -0.49 9.68 -14.45
N VAL A 40 -1.10 8.68 -15.09
CA VAL A 40 -0.67 7.28 -15.10
C VAL A 40 0.78 7.08 -15.58
N ARG A 41 1.32 8.00 -16.40
CA ARG A 41 2.72 7.98 -16.85
C ARG A 41 3.71 8.15 -15.69
N HIS A 42 3.25 8.65 -14.54
CA HIS A 42 4.06 8.87 -13.34
C HIS A 42 3.95 7.74 -12.32
N ARG A 43 3.40 6.58 -12.70
CA ARG A 43 3.30 5.40 -11.83
C ARG A 43 4.58 5.04 -11.07
N PRO A 44 5.79 5.04 -11.67
CA PRO A 44 7.03 4.83 -10.90
C PRO A 44 7.25 5.88 -9.81
N ARG A 45 6.89 7.15 -10.06
CA ARG A 45 6.97 8.23 -9.07
C ARG A 45 5.95 8.07 -7.95
N TRP A 46 4.77 7.50 -8.25
CA TRP A 46 3.80 7.16 -7.20
C TRP A 46 4.40 6.18 -6.22
N ILE A 47 5.04 5.11 -6.72
CA ILE A 47 5.70 4.09 -5.90
C ILE A 47 6.79 4.72 -5.02
N GLU A 48 7.64 5.57 -5.60
CA GLU A 48 8.69 6.30 -4.88
C GLU A 48 8.11 7.13 -3.72
N VAL A 49 7.06 7.91 -3.97
CA VAL A 49 6.41 8.74 -2.94
C VAL A 49 5.78 7.84 -1.87
N LEU A 50 4.99 6.85 -2.26
CA LEU A 50 4.27 5.96 -1.36
C LEU A 50 5.21 5.19 -0.42
N THR A 51 6.30 4.65 -0.94
CA THR A 51 7.28 3.87 -0.16
C THR A 51 8.05 4.74 0.82
N ARG A 52 8.39 5.96 0.43
CA ARG A 52 8.99 6.96 1.33
C ARG A 52 8.06 7.38 2.47
N TRP A 53 6.74 7.31 2.27
CA TRP A 53 5.74 7.63 3.29
C TRP A 53 5.55 6.49 4.31
N LYS A 54 5.88 5.25 3.97
CA LYS A 54 5.66 4.07 4.83
C LYS A 54 6.33 4.17 6.22
N PRO A 55 7.62 4.56 6.37
CA PRO A 55 8.23 4.75 7.69
C PRO A 55 7.56 5.87 8.50
N ARG A 56 6.98 6.87 7.82
CA ARG A 56 6.34 8.02 8.47
C ARG A 56 4.99 7.66 9.07
N LEU A 57 4.33 6.60 8.58
CA LEU A 57 3.01 6.17 9.08
C LEU A 57 3.01 5.86 10.57
N ARG A 58 4.12 5.31 11.10
CA ARG A 58 4.27 5.01 12.54
C ARG A 58 4.22 6.24 13.45
N GLY A 59 4.56 7.42 12.92
CA GLY A 59 4.57 8.68 13.66
C GLY A 59 3.37 9.57 13.37
N ILE A 60 2.44 9.16 12.51
CA ILE A 60 1.23 9.94 12.24
C ILE A 60 0.24 9.70 13.38
N THR A 61 0.15 10.67 14.29
CA THR A 61 -1.02 10.80 15.14
C THR A 61 -2.18 11.30 14.28
N ALA A 62 -3.24 10.50 14.19
CA ALA A 62 -4.49 10.97 13.62
C ALA A 62 -4.91 12.22 14.41
N ARG A 63 -5.07 13.37 13.74
CA ARG A 63 -5.77 14.49 14.38
C ARG A 63 -7.16 14.00 14.71
N ASN A 64 -7.63 14.25 15.93
CA ASN A 64 -9.00 13.99 16.36
C ASN A 64 -9.98 14.69 15.40
N TRP A 65 -10.35 14.00 14.33
CA TRP A 65 -11.60 14.27 13.62
C TRP A 65 -12.67 13.73 14.54
N GLY A 66 -13.69 14.55 14.81
CA GLY A 66 -14.73 14.33 15.82
C GLY A 66 -15.16 12.86 15.90
N ASP A 67 -15.30 12.38 17.13
CA ASP A 67 -15.79 11.04 17.41
C ASP A 67 -17.30 10.98 17.16
N ASP A 68 -17.67 11.12 15.90
CA ASP A 68 -19.06 11.11 15.46
C ASP A 68 -19.51 9.65 15.25
N GLY A 69 -19.01 8.68 16.03
CA GLY A 69 -19.46 7.27 16.04
C GLY A 69 -19.55 6.57 14.68
N THR A 70 -18.95 7.13 13.63
CA THR A 70 -19.11 6.72 12.23
C THR A 70 -17.75 6.65 11.56
N ALA A 71 -16.86 5.83 12.11
CA ALA A 71 -15.81 5.21 11.29
C ALA A 71 -16.51 4.31 10.25
N LYS A 72 -16.92 4.92 9.13
CA LYS A 72 -17.73 4.35 8.05
C LYS A 72 -17.01 4.45 6.69
N GLY A 73 -15.68 4.51 6.65
CA GLY A 73 -14.97 4.78 5.39
C GLY A 73 -14.68 3.54 4.55
N PHE A 74 -14.44 2.37 5.16
CA PHE A 74 -14.08 1.17 4.41
C PHE A 74 -15.09 0.02 4.62
N LEU A 75 -16.00 -0.11 3.65
CA LEU A 75 -16.87 -1.28 3.54
C LEU A 75 -16.12 -2.39 2.78
N TYR A 76 -15.63 -3.38 3.51
CA TYR A 76 -15.14 -4.61 2.90
C TYR A 76 -16.32 -5.54 2.56
N PRO A 77 -16.25 -6.29 1.45
CA PRO A 77 -17.16 -7.42 1.25
C PRO A 77 -17.10 -8.35 2.47
N LYS A 78 -18.25 -8.86 2.93
CA LYS A 78 -18.29 -9.78 4.11
C LYS A 78 -17.41 -11.03 3.94
N SER A 79 -17.05 -11.38 2.71
CA SER A 79 -16.17 -12.49 2.36
C SER A 79 -14.69 -12.11 2.28
N PHE A 80 -14.33 -10.85 2.52
CA PHE A 80 -12.95 -10.40 2.45
C PHE A 80 -12.27 -10.59 3.81
N ASP A 81 -11.49 -11.66 3.90
CA ASP A 81 -10.74 -11.97 5.10
C ASP A 81 -9.43 -11.17 5.16
N LEU A 82 -9.43 -10.11 5.98
CA LEU A 82 -8.25 -9.28 6.23
C LEU A 82 -7.23 -10.00 7.14
N SER A 83 -7.61 -11.08 7.83
CA SER A 83 -6.76 -11.76 8.81
C SER A 83 -5.50 -12.39 8.17
N LEU A 84 -5.62 -12.89 6.94
CA LEU A 84 -4.50 -13.40 6.16
C LEU A 84 -3.51 -12.28 5.82
N TRP A 85 -4.01 -11.12 5.43
CA TRP A 85 -3.16 -9.96 5.14
C TRP A 85 -2.49 -9.42 6.40
N ILE A 86 -3.20 -9.35 7.52
CA ILE A 86 -2.65 -8.98 8.84
C ILE A 86 -1.52 -9.94 9.24
N SER A 87 -1.76 -11.24 9.10
CA SER A 87 -0.79 -12.29 9.44
C SER A 87 0.45 -12.19 8.55
N PHE A 88 0.27 -12.00 7.25
CA PHE A 88 1.37 -11.80 6.30
C PHE A 88 2.16 -10.52 6.58
N GLN A 89 1.48 -9.41 6.90
CA GLN A 89 2.13 -8.13 7.19
C GLN A 89 2.96 -8.15 8.48
N SER A 90 2.52 -8.91 9.49
CA SER A 90 3.19 -9.01 10.79
C SER A 90 4.39 -9.96 10.81
N SER A 91 4.41 -10.95 9.93
CA SER A 91 5.42 -12.02 9.90
C SER A 91 6.35 -11.99 8.68
N GLY A 92 5.87 -11.45 7.56
CA GLY A 92 6.58 -11.43 6.29
C GLY A 92 7.71 -10.42 6.24
N GLU A 93 8.68 -10.63 5.35
CA GLU A 93 9.74 -9.65 5.12
C GLU A 93 9.12 -8.35 4.58
N PRO A 94 9.43 -7.16 5.13
CA PRO A 94 8.78 -5.90 4.71
C PRO A 94 8.88 -5.61 3.20
N SER A 95 9.94 -6.11 2.55
CA SER A 95 10.19 -5.97 1.13
C SER A 95 9.32 -6.91 0.27
N GLU A 96 8.93 -8.07 0.81
CA GLU A 96 8.02 -9.03 0.18
C GLU A 96 6.58 -8.53 0.26
N VAL A 97 6.16 -8.07 1.44
CA VAL A 97 4.82 -7.50 1.66
C VAL A 97 4.59 -6.32 0.71
N GLU A 98 5.58 -5.44 0.58
CA GLU A 98 5.52 -4.29 -0.32
C GLU A 98 5.45 -4.70 -1.79
N ALA A 99 6.28 -5.67 -2.22
CA ALA A 99 6.26 -6.15 -3.59
C ALA A 99 4.92 -6.80 -3.96
N VAL A 100 4.32 -7.59 -3.04
CA VAL A 100 2.99 -8.18 -3.23
C VAL A 100 1.90 -7.12 -3.28
N LEU A 101 1.92 -6.14 -2.37
CA LEU A 101 0.97 -5.02 -2.37
C LEU A 101 1.02 -4.25 -3.71
N LEU A 102 2.21 -3.84 -4.14
CA LEU A 102 2.39 -3.10 -5.39
C LEU A 102 2.00 -3.92 -6.63
N SER A 103 2.42 -5.18 -6.70
CA SER A 103 2.21 -6.02 -7.89
C SER A 103 0.79 -6.59 -7.98
N LYS A 104 0.29 -7.18 -6.89
CA LYS A 104 -0.92 -8.02 -6.93
C LYS A 104 -2.18 -7.31 -6.49
N VAL A 105 -2.06 -6.33 -5.60
CA VAL A 105 -3.21 -5.54 -5.17
C VAL A 105 -3.35 -4.27 -6.01
N LEU A 106 -2.22 -3.60 -6.25
CA LEU A 106 -2.19 -2.32 -6.97
C LEU A 106 -1.86 -2.48 -8.46
N GLY A 107 -1.55 -3.68 -8.94
CA GLY A 107 -1.40 -3.95 -10.37
C GLY A 107 -0.26 -3.16 -11.05
N PHE A 108 0.77 -2.74 -10.32
CA PHE A 108 1.99 -2.21 -10.94
C PHE A 108 2.77 -3.32 -11.63
N SER A 109 3.33 -3.01 -12.80
CA SER A 109 4.23 -3.90 -13.52
C SER A 109 5.57 -4.02 -12.82
N ASP A 110 6.30 -5.10 -13.09
CA ASP A 110 7.63 -5.32 -12.52
C ASP A 110 8.59 -4.15 -12.82
N ASP A 111 8.51 -3.59 -14.04
CA ASP A 111 9.36 -2.47 -14.47
C ASP A 111 9.00 -1.16 -13.76
N GLU A 112 7.72 -0.89 -13.53
CA GLU A 112 7.29 0.28 -12.75
C GLU A 112 7.75 0.19 -11.30
N ILE A 113 7.60 -0.99 -10.69
CA ILE A 113 8.06 -1.25 -9.31
C ILE A 113 9.58 -1.14 -9.23
N ALA A 114 10.29 -1.75 -10.17
CA ALA A 114 11.75 -1.70 -10.25
C ALA A 114 12.25 -0.25 -10.35
N ALA A 115 11.65 0.54 -11.24
CA ALA A 115 11.98 1.96 -11.39
C ALA A 115 11.67 2.78 -10.13
N GLY A 116 10.50 2.59 -9.52
CA GLY A 116 10.08 3.33 -8.33
C GLY A 116 10.86 2.99 -7.05
N LEU A 117 11.36 1.75 -6.94
CA LEU A 117 12.16 1.28 -5.81
C LEU A 117 13.68 1.31 -6.05
N ASN A 118 14.11 1.71 -7.26
CA ASN A 118 15.50 1.67 -7.70
C ASN A 118 16.16 0.28 -7.53
N ILE A 119 15.49 -0.75 -8.02
CA ILE A 119 15.96 -2.16 -8.02
C ILE A 119 15.76 -2.77 -9.41
N THR A 120 16.17 -4.03 -9.61
CA THR A 120 15.95 -4.72 -10.88
C THR A 120 14.56 -5.37 -10.95
N PRO A 121 13.97 -5.54 -12.15
CA PRO A 121 12.74 -6.32 -12.33
C PRO A 121 12.88 -7.77 -11.84
N GLY A 122 14.08 -8.35 -11.93
CA GLY A 122 14.39 -9.66 -11.35
C GLY A 122 14.23 -9.70 -9.83
N THR A 123 14.69 -8.66 -9.14
CA THR A 123 14.49 -8.50 -7.69
C THR A 123 13.00 -8.38 -7.33
N VAL A 124 12.21 -7.67 -8.15
CA VAL A 124 10.76 -7.56 -7.96
C VAL A 124 10.10 -8.94 -8.08
N ARG A 125 10.33 -9.66 -9.17
CA ARG A 125 9.78 -11.02 -9.37
C ARG A 125 10.12 -11.96 -8.25
N TYR A 126 11.37 -11.92 -7.78
CA TYR A 126 11.82 -12.71 -6.66
C TYR A 126 11.03 -12.40 -5.38
N ARG A 127 10.89 -11.12 -5.00
CA ARG A 127 10.15 -10.70 -3.81
C ARG A 127 8.67 -11.03 -3.89
N VAL A 128 8.04 -10.81 -5.06
CA VAL A 128 6.63 -11.20 -5.30
C VAL A 128 6.47 -12.71 -5.16
N GLY A 129 7.32 -13.51 -5.81
CA GLY A 129 7.22 -14.97 -5.79
C GLY A 129 7.48 -15.57 -4.41
N ARG A 130 8.35 -14.96 -3.60
CA ARG A 130 8.58 -15.38 -2.22
C ARG A 130 7.41 -14.96 -1.31
N GLY A 131 6.95 -13.72 -1.42
CA GLY A 131 5.81 -13.19 -0.66
C GLY A 131 4.51 -13.97 -0.92
N LEU A 132 4.23 -14.35 -2.17
CA LEU A 132 3.08 -15.19 -2.50
C LEU A 132 3.16 -16.60 -1.90
N ARG A 133 4.36 -17.19 -1.82
CA ARG A 133 4.56 -18.48 -1.14
C ARG A 133 4.31 -18.38 0.37
N HIS A 134 4.81 -17.30 1.00
CA HIS A 134 4.49 -17.02 2.40
C HIS A 134 2.99 -16.81 2.63
N LEU A 135 2.31 -16.07 1.75
CA LEU A 135 0.87 -15.85 1.86
C LEU A 135 0.07 -17.16 1.66
N GLY A 136 0.47 -18.00 0.71
CA GLY A 136 -0.13 -19.32 0.49
C GLY A 136 -0.02 -20.25 1.71
N ALA A 137 1.08 -20.18 2.46
CA ALA A 137 1.25 -20.98 3.67
C ALA A 137 0.20 -20.70 4.76
N TYR A 138 -0.43 -19.51 4.77
CA TYR A 138 -1.52 -19.18 5.70
C TYR A 138 -2.89 -19.69 5.25
N ILE A 139 -3.05 -20.06 3.98
CA ILE A 139 -4.29 -20.63 3.46
C ILE A 139 -4.33 -22.14 3.71
N GLU A 140 -3.16 -22.78 3.77
CA GLU A 140 -3.00 -24.22 3.99
C GLU A 140 -2.92 -24.62 5.48
N SER A 141 -2.88 -23.64 6.40
CA SER A 141 -2.81 -23.81 7.86
C SER A 141 -4.17 -23.72 8.53
#